data_AF-A0A7Z7HUN0-F1
#
_entry.id   AF-A0A7Z7HUN0-F1
#
_cell.length_a   1.000
_cell.length_b   1.000
_cell.length_c   1.000
_cell.angle_alpha   90.00
_cell.angle_beta   90.00
_cell.angle_gamma   90.00
#
_symmetry.space_group_name_H-M   'P 1'
#
loop_
_entity.id
_entity.type
_entity.pdbx_description
1 polymer ?
#
loop_
_entity_poly.entity_id
_entity_poly.type
_entity_poly.pdbx_seq_one_letter_code
_entity_poly.pdbx_strand_id
1 'polypeptide(L)'
;MILTRTSMNIESDIFRQLPCAPGVYLFYGHNRLPLYVGKSIRLRDRVRDHFQRAHHHHKTMRMVEQIQHIEWEETAGDLGAQLREAQLVKSLLPIMNRQLRKQRNLTTWHWPEEAIKPQLLSGTALNQPVTGAFYGLYRNASAAKKALRTLAETHRLCPRVLGLEAGKGRCFGSQIGKCLGACFGNETMGAHTQRAQSALQPLQVNTWPWPGRIVIRESPPAHKAVAWHVVNQWCYLGSVGSLAEAKELGSSDVSFDIDSYRILQRFLRHPDQYGVSIMPL
;
A
#
# COMPACT_ATOMS: atom_id res chain seq x y z
N MET A 1 14.34 -11.67 46.94
CA MET A 1 13.59 -12.92 46.66
C MET A 1 12.18 -12.66 47.16
N ILE A 2 11.15 -12.62 46.33
CA ILE A 2 10.55 -13.76 45.63
C ILE A 2 10.15 -13.33 44.21
N LEU A 3 10.68 -14.03 43.21
CA LEU A 3 10.24 -13.96 41.83
C LEU A 3 8.97 -14.80 41.70
N THR A 4 7.80 -14.19 41.66
CA THR A 4 6.59 -14.87 41.19
C THR A 4 6.61 -14.90 39.67
N ARG A 5 7.16 -16.00 39.12
CA ARG A 5 6.87 -16.46 37.77
C ARG A 5 5.39 -16.83 37.71
N THR A 6 4.55 -15.96 37.16
CA THR A 6 3.19 -16.34 36.77
C THR A 6 3.19 -16.66 35.28
N SER A 7 3.60 -17.89 34.97
CA SER A 7 3.15 -18.53 33.73
C SER A 7 1.67 -18.88 33.92
N MET A 8 0.83 -18.58 32.92
CA MET A 8 -0.59 -18.93 32.82
C MET A 8 -1.56 -18.23 33.79
N ASN A 9 -2.16 -17.13 33.30
CA ASN A 9 -3.59 -16.78 33.50
C ASN A 9 -4.06 -15.58 32.65
N ILE A 10 -3.28 -15.15 31.64
CA ILE A 10 -3.70 -14.10 30.69
C ILE A 10 -4.87 -14.57 29.81
N GLU A 11 -4.99 -15.87 29.55
CA GLU A 11 -5.84 -16.37 28.47
C GLU A 11 -7.35 -16.22 28.71
N SER A 12 -7.92 -16.61 29.86
CA SER A 12 -9.40 -16.65 29.95
C SER A 12 -10.05 -15.27 30.03
N ASP A 13 -9.48 -14.35 30.81
CA ASP A 13 -10.12 -13.09 31.13
C ASP A 13 -9.89 -12.03 30.04
N ILE A 14 -8.71 -12.02 29.41
CA ILE A 14 -8.40 -11.08 28.33
C ILE A 14 -9.23 -11.39 27.07
N PHE A 15 -9.47 -12.68 26.76
CA PHE A 15 -10.29 -13.05 25.60
C PHE A 15 -11.77 -12.68 25.79
N ARG A 16 -12.25 -12.61 27.04
CA ARG A 16 -13.62 -12.14 27.33
C ARG A 16 -13.76 -10.63 27.11
N GLN A 17 -12.71 -9.86 27.43
CA GLN A 17 -12.69 -8.40 27.27
C GLN A 17 -12.57 -7.98 25.80
N LEU A 18 -11.86 -8.74 24.97
CA LEU A 18 -11.72 -8.42 23.55
C LEU A 18 -13.08 -8.43 22.83
N PRO A 19 -13.41 -7.40 22.03
CA PRO A 19 -14.67 -7.33 21.33
C PRO A 19 -14.68 -8.27 20.11
N CYS A 20 -15.88 -8.74 19.73
CA CYS A 20 -16.11 -9.40 18.45
C CYS A 20 -16.36 -8.35 17.35
N ALA A 21 -15.36 -7.50 17.11
CA ALA A 21 -15.50 -6.34 16.23
C ALA A 21 -14.25 -6.08 15.38
N PRO A 22 -14.37 -5.23 14.33
CA PRO A 22 -13.23 -4.75 13.58
C PRO A 22 -12.31 -3.88 14.43
N GLY A 23 -11.01 -3.94 14.12
CA GLY A 23 -10.03 -3.08 14.76
C GLY A 23 -8.61 -3.59 14.61
N VAL A 24 -7.74 -2.98 15.40
CA VAL A 24 -6.33 -3.34 15.54
C VAL A 24 -6.05 -3.83 16.95
N TYR A 25 -5.07 -4.72 17.08
CA TYR A 25 -4.54 -5.20 18.35
C TYR A 25 -3.01 -5.05 18.37
N LEU A 26 -2.48 -4.81 19.56
CA LEU A 26 -1.06 -4.62 19.81
C LEU A 26 -0.62 -5.60 20.89
N PHE A 27 0.42 -6.36 20.60
CA PHE A 27 1.05 -7.26 21.55
C PHE A 27 2.30 -6.60 22.11
N TYR A 28 2.35 -6.47 23.43
CA TYR A 28 3.50 -5.92 24.15
C TYR A 28 4.20 -7.01 24.93
N GLY A 29 5.52 -6.92 24.97
CA GLY A 29 6.33 -7.70 25.89
C GLY A 29 6.63 -6.91 27.15
N HIS A 30 7.84 -7.06 27.66
CA HIS A 30 8.28 -6.31 28.85
C HIS A 30 8.54 -4.81 28.58
N ASN A 31 8.78 -4.44 27.32
CA ASN A 31 9.11 -3.07 26.94
C ASN A 31 7.86 -2.28 26.54
N ARG A 32 7.98 -0.94 26.54
CA ARG A 32 6.90 -0.02 26.13
C ARG A 32 6.58 0.00 24.62
N LEU A 33 7.43 -0.61 23.78
CA LEU A 33 7.19 -0.70 22.35
C LEU A 33 6.50 -2.03 22.01
N PRO A 34 5.51 -2.04 21.11
CA PRO A 34 4.82 -3.27 20.74
C PRO A 34 5.78 -4.24 20.03
N LEU A 35 5.64 -5.52 20.35
CA LEU A 35 6.26 -6.62 19.63
C LEU A 35 5.62 -6.78 18.25
N TYR A 36 4.29 -6.67 18.21
CA TYR A 36 3.49 -6.90 17.02
C TYR A 36 2.23 -6.04 17.02
N VAL A 37 1.84 -5.57 15.83
CA VAL A 37 0.55 -4.93 15.58
C VAL A 37 -0.17 -5.74 14.51
N GLY A 38 -1.45 -6.04 14.71
CA GLY A 38 -2.25 -6.71 13.70
C GLY A 38 -3.66 -6.15 13.60
N LYS A 39 -4.35 -6.46 12.50
CA LYS A 39 -5.76 -6.12 12.29
C LYS A 39 -6.69 -7.33 12.25
N SER A 40 -7.97 -7.08 12.47
CA SER A 40 -9.04 -8.08 12.26
C SER A 40 -10.39 -7.41 12.02
N ILE A 41 -11.31 -8.11 11.35
CA ILE A 41 -12.76 -7.80 11.40
C ILE A 41 -13.44 -8.36 12.65
N ARG A 42 -12.78 -9.30 13.34
CA ARG A 42 -13.22 -9.93 14.60
C ARG A 42 -12.00 -10.06 15.51
N LEU A 43 -11.75 -9.05 16.35
CA LEU A 43 -10.56 -8.94 17.20
C LEU A 43 -10.37 -10.17 18.10
N ARG A 44 -11.39 -10.54 18.86
CA ARG A 44 -11.36 -11.69 19.79
C ARG A 44 -10.88 -12.99 19.12
N ASP A 45 -11.46 -13.34 17.98
CA ASP A 45 -11.14 -14.61 17.30
C ASP A 45 -9.72 -14.59 16.74
N ARG A 46 -9.29 -13.44 16.21
CA ARG A 46 -7.96 -13.30 15.62
C ARG A 46 -6.85 -13.35 16.67
N VAL A 47 -7.08 -12.75 17.84
CA VAL A 47 -6.14 -12.86 18.95
C VAL A 47 -6.07 -14.31 19.41
N ARG A 48 -7.22 -14.98 19.63
CA ARG A 48 -7.27 -16.40 20.01
C ARG A 48 -6.53 -17.32 19.04
N ASP A 49 -6.66 -17.08 17.74
CA ASP A 49 -5.98 -17.83 16.68
C ASP A 49 -4.45 -17.77 16.80
N HIS A 50 -3.87 -16.65 17.27
CA HIS A 50 -2.42 -16.58 17.53
C HIS A 50 -1.97 -17.53 18.64
N PHE A 51 -2.71 -17.58 19.75
CA PHE A 51 -2.41 -18.48 20.87
C PHE A 51 -2.59 -19.95 20.46
N GLN A 52 -3.67 -20.28 19.74
CA GLN A 52 -3.90 -21.64 19.24
C GLN A 52 -2.82 -22.10 18.26
N ARG A 53 -2.37 -21.22 17.35
CA ARG A 53 -1.30 -21.54 16.38
C ARG A 53 0.09 -21.58 16.98
N ALA A 54 0.29 -21.07 18.19
CA ALA A 54 1.59 -21.11 18.87
C ALA A 54 2.11 -22.56 18.98
N HIS A 55 1.23 -23.54 19.15
CA HIS A 55 1.59 -24.96 19.21
C HIS A 55 2.14 -25.54 17.90
N HIS A 56 1.90 -24.87 16.76
CA HIS A 56 2.22 -25.40 15.43
C HIS A 56 3.26 -24.58 14.67
N HIS A 57 3.52 -23.33 15.08
CA HIS A 57 4.41 -22.41 14.37
C HIS A 57 5.40 -21.73 15.29
N HIS A 58 6.67 -22.11 15.20
CA HIS A 58 7.75 -21.61 16.04
C HIS A 58 7.90 -20.08 16.08
N LYS A 59 7.65 -19.36 14.97
CA LYS A 59 7.68 -17.89 14.97
C LYS A 59 6.53 -17.29 15.81
N THR A 60 5.34 -17.88 15.71
CA THR A 60 4.16 -17.48 16.48
C THR A 60 4.33 -17.84 17.94
N MET A 61 4.86 -19.03 18.23
CA MET A 61 5.22 -19.48 19.58
C MET A 61 6.12 -18.46 20.29
N ARG A 62 7.25 -18.10 19.67
CA ARG A 62 8.19 -17.11 20.22
C ARG A 62 7.56 -15.75 20.47
N MET A 63 6.58 -15.35 19.67
CA MET A 63 5.83 -14.11 19.88
C MET A 63 4.96 -14.24 21.13
N VAL A 64 4.12 -15.29 21.16
CA VAL A 64 3.14 -15.53 22.22
C VAL A 64 3.80 -15.67 23.59
N GLU A 65 4.93 -16.37 23.66
CA GLU A 65 5.73 -16.52 24.90
C GLU A 65 6.24 -15.20 25.48
N GLN A 66 6.39 -14.17 24.63
CA GLN A 66 6.86 -12.85 25.07
C GLN A 66 5.72 -11.91 25.43
N ILE A 67 4.46 -12.24 25.11
CA ILE A 67 3.32 -11.35 25.36
C ILE A 67 3.10 -11.23 26.88
N GLN A 68 3.10 -9.98 27.35
CA GLN A 68 2.76 -9.62 28.72
C GLN A 68 1.49 -8.78 28.79
N HIS A 69 1.18 -8.03 27.72
CA HIS A 69 0.05 -7.12 27.66
C HIS A 69 -0.51 -7.04 26.24
N ILE A 70 -1.83 -6.86 26.14
CA ILE A 70 -2.55 -6.75 24.88
C ILE A 70 -3.40 -5.48 24.93
N GLU A 71 -3.22 -4.62 23.93
CA GLU A 71 -4.10 -3.47 23.69
C GLU A 71 -4.89 -3.68 22.41
N TRP A 72 -6.01 -2.99 22.30
CA TRP A 72 -6.80 -2.96 21.07
C TRP A 72 -7.47 -1.61 20.88
N GLU A 73 -7.73 -1.29 19.61
CA GLU A 73 -8.50 -0.12 19.19
C GLU A 73 -9.53 -0.61 18.18
N GLU A 74 -10.81 -0.37 18.47
CA GLU A 74 -11.90 -0.72 17.57
C GLU A 74 -11.98 0.26 16.39
N THR A 75 -12.35 -0.24 15.21
CA THR A 75 -12.60 0.57 14.02
C THR A 75 -14.00 0.31 13.49
N ALA A 76 -14.51 1.21 12.63
CA ALA A 76 -15.84 1.03 12.03
C ALA A 76 -15.90 -0.23 11.16
N GLY A 77 -14.85 -0.54 10.40
CA GLY A 77 -14.80 -1.73 9.56
C GLY A 77 -13.39 -2.16 9.16
N ASP A 78 -13.30 -2.95 8.08
CA ASP A 78 -12.05 -3.50 7.56
C ASP A 78 -11.15 -2.44 6.91
N LEU A 79 -11.73 -1.36 6.33
CA LEU A 79 -10.95 -0.26 5.76
C LEU A 79 -10.21 0.46 6.89
N GLY A 80 -10.94 0.91 7.91
CA GLY A 80 -10.37 1.56 9.08
C GLY A 80 -9.33 0.68 9.77
N ALA A 81 -9.61 -0.61 9.95
CA ALA A 81 -8.67 -1.55 10.58
C ALA A 81 -7.35 -1.67 9.82
N GLN A 82 -7.39 -1.72 8.47
CA GLN A 82 -6.20 -1.83 7.64
C GLN A 82 -5.39 -0.53 7.57
N LEU A 83 -6.06 0.60 7.43
CA LEU A 83 -5.39 1.90 7.43
C LEU A 83 -4.74 2.17 8.79
N ARG A 84 -5.45 1.87 9.88
CA ARG A 84 -4.95 2.05 11.25
C ARG A 84 -3.76 1.13 11.55
N GLU A 85 -3.80 -0.13 11.13
CA GLU A 85 -2.66 -1.05 11.25
C GLU A 85 -1.43 -0.52 10.50
N ALA A 86 -1.62 -0.08 9.25
CA ALA A 86 -0.54 0.46 8.45
C ALA A 86 0.10 1.70 9.12
N GLN A 87 -0.71 2.59 9.69
CA GLN A 87 -0.24 3.76 10.45
C GLN A 87 0.54 3.34 11.70
N LEU A 88 -0.03 2.48 12.54
CA LEU A 88 0.59 2.04 13.80
C LEU A 88 1.90 1.27 13.58
N VAL A 89 1.97 0.41 12.56
CA VAL A 89 3.22 -0.29 12.25
C VAL A 89 4.32 0.68 11.82
N LYS A 90 3.96 1.76 11.11
CA LYS A 90 4.91 2.78 10.65
C LYS A 90 5.35 3.73 11.76
N SER A 91 4.46 4.08 12.68
CA SER A 91 4.78 4.96 13.80
C SER A 91 5.50 4.23 14.94
N LEU A 92 5.11 2.99 15.26
CA LEU A 92 5.65 2.24 16.40
C LEU A 92 6.78 1.28 16.05
N LEU A 93 6.96 0.97 14.76
CA LEU A 93 8.01 0.09 14.24
C LEU A 93 8.18 -1.26 14.99
N PRO A 94 7.09 -2.00 15.29
CA PRO A 94 7.11 -3.23 16.07
C PRO A 94 8.05 -4.30 15.51
N ILE A 95 8.84 -4.92 16.39
CA ILE A 95 9.96 -5.81 16.02
C ILE A 95 9.53 -6.95 15.09
N MET A 96 8.31 -7.46 15.22
CA MET A 96 7.83 -8.63 14.49
C MET A 96 7.10 -8.31 13.17
N ASN A 97 6.69 -7.06 12.93
CA ASN A 97 6.10 -6.62 11.64
C ASN A 97 7.19 -6.30 10.61
N ARG A 98 7.95 -7.29 10.15
CA ARG A 98 9.11 -7.08 9.25
C ARG A 98 8.76 -6.45 7.90
N GLN A 99 7.58 -6.73 7.33
CA GLN A 99 7.22 -6.29 5.98
C GLN A 99 6.72 -4.84 5.95
N LEU A 100 5.70 -4.54 6.76
CA LEU A 100 5.01 -3.25 6.81
C LEU A 100 5.87 -2.10 7.39
N ARG A 101 6.94 -2.40 8.13
CA ARG A 101 7.88 -1.37 8.65
C ARG A 101 8.74 -0.70 7.59
N LYS A 102 8.98 -1.36 6.45
CA LYS A 102 9.92 -0.84 5.45
C LYS A 102 9.25 0.27 4.65
N GLN A 103 9.59 1.51 4.94
CA GLN A 103 9.38 2.62 4.03
C GLN A 103 10.18 2.36 2.75
N ARG A 104 9.47 2.19 1.62
CA ARG A 104 10.10 1.93 0.33
C ARG A 104 10.08 3.22 -0.47
N ASN A 105 11.26 3.75 -0.80
CA ASN A 105 11.39 4.71 -1.88
C ASN A 105 11.12 3.98 -3.19
N LEU A 106 9.88 4.06 -3.63
CA LEU A 106 9.44 3.42 -4.86
C LEU A 106 9.82 4.26 -6.07
N THR A 107 9.83 3.61 -7.22
CA THR A 107 9.94 4.27 -8.51
C THR A 107 8.82 3.82 -9.41
N THR A 108 8.33 4.73 -10.25
CA THR A 108 7.26 4.49 -11.22
C THR A 108 7.69 5.03 -12.58
N TRP A 109 7.22 4.41 -13.66
CA TRP A 109 7.34 4.99 -14.99
C TRP A 109 6.20 5.98 -15.19
N HIS A 110 6.52 7.20 -15.57
CA HIS A 110 5.56 8.23 -15.96
C HIS A 110 5.69 8.47 -17.46
N TRP A 111 4.56 8.48 -18.16
CA TRP A 111 4.50 8.81 -19.58
C TRP A 111 3.69 10.11 -19.72
N PRO A 112 4.37 11.27 -19.86
CA PRO A 112 3.69 12.54 -20.10
C PRO A 112 2.85 12.50 -21.37
N GLU A 113 1.80 13.32 -21.43
CA GLU A 113 1.05 13.51 -22.67
C GLU A 113 1.98 13.96 -23.80
N GLU A 114 1.73 13.46 -25.01
CA GLU A 114 2.49 13.77 -26.23
C GLU A 114 3.99 13.37 -26.22
N ALA A 115 4.49 12.78 -25.13
CA ALA A 115 5.87 12.31 -25.07
C ALA A 115 6.07 11.02 -25.88
N ILE A 116 7.27 10.87 -26.46
CA ILE A 116 7.67 9.67 -27.22
C ILE A 116 8.31 8.57 -26.36
N LYS A 117 8.55 8.84 -25.07
CA LYS A 117 9.20 7.90 -24.15
C LYS A 117 8.76 8.12 -22.70
N PRO A 118 8.82 7.08 -21.86
CA PRO A 118 8.54 7.23 -20.44
C PRO A 118 9.74 7.81 -19.70
N GLN A 119 9.47 8.44 -18.56
CA GLN A 119 10.43 8.96 -17.62
C GLN A 119 10.31 8.18 -16.30
N LEU A 120 11.44 7.97 -15.63
CA LEU A 120 11.43 7.27 -14.36
C LEU A 120 11.34 8.30 -13.22
N LEU A 121 10.27 8.25 -12.44
CA LEU A 121 10.02 9.15 -11.32
C LEU A 121 10.01 8.40 -9.98
N SER A 122 10.12 9.16 -8.90
CA SER A 122 9.79 8.68 -7.55
C SER A 122 8.32 8.27 -7.48
N GLY A 123 8.00 7.24 -6.69
CA GLY A 123 6.62 6.83 -6.45
C GLY A 123 5.77 7.91 -5.79
N THR A 124 6.40 8.90 -5.14
CA THR A 124 5.72 10.09 -4.63
C THR A 124 5.08 10.92 -5.74
N ALA A 125 5.51 10.82 -7.00
CA ALA A 125 4.85 11.54 -8.10
C ALA A 125 3.34 11.21 -8.25
N LEU A 126 2.87 10.09 -7.70
CA LEU A 126 1.45 9.74 -7.65
C LEU A 126 0.61 10.66 -6.75
N ASN A 127 1.24 11.39 -5.84
CA ASN A 127 0.59 12.35 -4.95
C ASN A 127 0.71 13.80 -5.44
N GLN A 128 1.03 13.98 -6.72
CA GLN A 128 1.18 15.28 -7.36
C GLN A 128 0.19 15.39 -8.52
N PRO A 129 -0.28 16.61 -8.84
CA PRO A 129 -1.17 16.86 -9.98
C PRO A 129 -0.38 16.83 -11.30
N VAL A 130 0.12 15.66 -11.67
CA VAL A 130 0.91 15.44 -12.89
C VAL A 130 0.02 14.75 -13.94
N THR A 131 -0.04 15.33 -15.14
CA THR A 131 -0.81 14.76 -16.27
C THR A 131 -0.07 13.59 -16.94
N GLY A 132 -0.79 12.77 -17.70
CA GLY A 132 -0.26 11.55 -18.30
C GLY A 132 -0.41 10.29 -17.44
N ALA A 133 0.16 9.19 -17.93
CA ALA A 133 -0.05 7.86 -17.35
C ALA A 133 1.14 7.39 -16.51
N PHE A 134 0.85 6.64 -15.45
CA PHE A 134 1.86 6.00 -14.61
C PHE A 134 1.81 4.48 -14.77
N TYR A 135 2.97 3.81 -14.73
CA TYR A 135 3.09 2.38 -14.98
C TYR A 135 4.05 1.70 -14.01
N GLY A 136 3.49 0.74 -13.28
CA GLY A 136 4.18 -0.11 -12.31
C GLY A 136 4.74 0.64 -11.09
N LEU A 137 4.73 -0.04 -9.94
CA LEU A 137 5.37 0.43 -8.72
C LEU A 137 6.50 -0.51 -8.34
N TYR A 138 7.74 -0.02 -8.45
CA TYR A 138 8.94 -0.83 -8.31
C TYR A 138 9.72 -0.44 -7.07
N ARG A 139 10.39 -1.43 -6.47
CA ARG A 139 11.21 -1.25 -5.25
C ARG A 139 12.41 -0.31 -5.43
N ASN A 140 12.84 -0.07 -6.67
CA ASN A 140 13.93 0.83 -7.05
C ASN A 140 14.01 0.93 -8.58
N ALA A 141 14.83 1.87 -9.05
CA ALA A 141 15.06 2.13 -10.47
C ALA A 141 15.59 0.92 -11.26
N SER A 142 16.41 0.08 -10.64
CA SER A 142 16.96 -1.13 -11.28
C SER A 142 15.84 -2.13 -11.62
N ALA A 143 14.92 -2.36 -10.67
CA ALA A 143 13.76 -3.22 -10.90
C ALA A 143 12.83 -2.65 -12.00
N ALA A 144 12.59 -1.33 -12.00
CA ALA A 144 11.77 -0.66 -13.02
C ALA A 144 12.38 -0.78 -14.43
N LYS A 145 13.68 -0.54 -14.57
CA LYS A 145 14.42 -0.69 -15.84
C LYS A 145 14.46 -2.14 -16.31
N LYS A 146 14.60 -3.10 -15.39
CA LYS A 146 14.55 -4.53 -15.73
C LYS A 146 13.19 -4.92 -16.31
N ALA A 147 12.09 -4.48 -15.69
CA ALA A 147 10.74 -4.74 -16.19
C ALA A 147 10.52 -4.13 -17.58
N LEU A 148 10.92 -2.86 -17.79
CA LEU A 148 10.80 -2.21 -19.10
C LEU A 148 11.67 -2.88 -20.17
N ARG A 149 12.86 -3.39 -19.82
CA ARG A 149 13.69 -4.21 -20.73
C ARG A 149 13.00 -5.49 -21.15
N THR A 150 12.41 -6.22 -20.21
CA THR A 150 11.65 -7.44 -20.52
C THR A 150 10.48 -7.14 -21.46
N LEU A 151 9.73 -6.06 -21.23
CA LEU A 151 8.69 -5.62 -22.16
C LEU A 151 9.26 -5.25 -23.53
N ALA A 152 10.40 -4.55 -23.57
CA ALA A 152 11.03 -4.17 -24.82
C ALA A 152 11.44 -5.39 -25.65
N GLU A 153 11.97 -6.43 -25.01
CA GLU A 153 12.32 -7.69 -25.68
C GLU A 153 11.07 -8.44 -26.18
N THR A 154 10.09 -8.66 -25.31
CA THR A 154 8.84 -9.38 -25.64
C THR A 154 8.09 -8.71 -26.79
N HIS A 155 8.03 -7.37 -26.78
CA HIS A 155 7.27 -6.60 -27.76
C HIS A 155 8.14 -6.03 -28.89
N ARG A 156 9.41 -6.43 -29.01
CA ARG A 156 10.36 -5.92 -30.02
C ARG A 156 10.44 -4.39 -30.11
N LEU A 157 10.41 -3.71 -28.96
CA LEU A 157 10.50 -2.26 -28.85
C LEU A 157 11.97 -1.81 -28.86
N CYS A 158 12.23 -0.61 -29.38
CA CYS A 158 13.56 -0.04 -29.36
C CYS A 158 14.01 0.40 -27.96
N PRO A 159 15.04 -0.23 -27.35
CA PRO A 159 15.52 0.14 -26.02
C PRO A 159 16.11 1.56 -25.98
N ARG A 160 16.68 2.03 -27.10
CA ARG A 160 17.22 3.39 -27.21
C ARG A 160 16.14 4.46 -27.19
N VAL A 161 15.03 4.27 -27.92
CA VAL A 161 13.89 5.22 -27.91
C VAL A 161 13.25 5.25 -26.52
N LEU A 162 13.13 4.09 -25.86
CA LEU A 162 12.66 3.98 -24.48
C LEU A 162 13.62 4.58 -23.43
N GLY A 163 14.82 5.06 -23.82
CA GLY A 163 15.80 5.62 -22.90
C GLY A 163 16.53 4.59 -22.02
N LEU A 164 16.51 3.31 -22.39
CA LEU A 164 17.21 2.23 -21.68
C LEU A 164 18.68 2.11 -22.11
N GLU A 165 19.04 2.67 -23.26
CA GLU A 165 20.38 2.69 -23.86
C GLU A 165 20.72 4.10 -24.36
N ALA A 166 21.97 4.54 -24.18
CA ALA A 166 22.47 5.79 -24.74
C ALA A 166 23.07 5.60 -26.14
N GLY A 167 23.32 6.70 -26.86
CA GLY A 167 24.05 6.74 -28.14
C GLY A 167 23.21 7.14 -29.37
N LYS A 168 23.85 7.18 -30.55
CA LYS A 168 23.25 7.53 -31.86
C LYS A 168 23.30 6.35 -32.84
N GLY A 169 22.37 6.30 -33.81
CA GLY A 169 22.27 5.22 -34.79
C GLY A 169 21.57 3.95 -34.29
N ARG A 170 21.87 2.80 -34.92
CA ARG A 170 21.22 1.50 -34.65
C ARG A 170 21.49 1.02 -33.22
N CYS A 171 20.46 0.54 -32.53
CA CYS A 171 20.59 -0.10 -31.22
C CYS A 171 21.03 -1.57 -31.37
N PHE A 172 21.62 -2.15 -30.32
CA PHE A 172 22.06 -3.55 -30.34
C PHE A 172 20.90 -4.51 -30.67
N GLY A 173 19.74 -4.29 -30.06
CA GLY A 173 18.54 -5.08 -30.33
C GLY A 173 18.14 -5.11 -31.82
N SER A 174 18.37 -4.03 -32.57
CA SER A 174 18.09 -4.00 -34.01
C SER A 174 19.13 -4.76 -34.84
N GLN A 175 20.39 -4.80 -34.41
CA GLN A 175 21.45 -5.56 -35.09
C GLN A 175 21.19 -7.07 -35.02
N ILE A 176 20.51 -7.53 -33.97
CA ILE A 176 20.16 -8.95 -33.75
C ILE A 176 18.68 -9.28 -34.02
N GLY A 177 17.93 -8.38 -34.68
CA GLY A 177 16.54 -8.64 -35.09
C GLY A 177 15.48 -8.62 -33.97
N LYS A 178 15.82 -8.15 -32.76
CA LYS A 178 14.91 -8.05 -31.59
C LYS A 178 14.24 -6.68 -31.45
N CYS A 179 14.39 -5.78 -32.43
CA CYS A 179 13.83 -4.44 -32.42
C CYS A 179 13.46 -4.02 -33.84
N LEU A 180 12.32 -3.35 -34.05
CA LEU A 180 11.86 -2.93 -35.38
C LEU A 180 12.53 -1.66 -35.91
N GLY A 181 13.50 -1.10 -35.19
CA GLY A 181 14.41 -0.10 -35.75
C GLY A 181 13.91 1.34 -35.71
N ALA A 182 13.07 1.70 -34.74
CA ALA A 182 12.63 3.07 -34.51
C ALA A 182 13.82 4.06 -34.44
N CYS A 183 14.93 3.69 -33.78
CA CYS A 183 16.13 4.53 -33.66
C CYS A 183 16.84 4.92 -34.98
N PHE A 184 16.52 4.26 -36.11
CA PHE A 184 17.09 4.59 -37.43
C PHE A 184 16.02 4.77 -38.52
N GLY A 185 14.75 4.97 -38.13
CA GLY A 185 13.66 5.32 -39.04
C GLY A 185 12.97 4.15 -39.75
N ASN A 186 13.33 2.89 -39.44
CA ASN A 186 12.64 1.72 -40.01
C ASN A 186 11.23 1.53 -39.43
N GLU A 187 11.01 2.02 -38.22
CA GLU A 187 9.69 2.17 -37.60
C GLU A 187 9.51 3.65 -37.25
N THR A 188 8.31 4.21 -37.45
CA THR A 188 8.03 5.61 -37.09
C THR A 188 7.98 5.79 -35.57
N MET A 189 8.34 6.97 -35.07
CA MET A 189 8.28 7.26 -33.63
C MET A 189 6.86 7.09 -33.05
N GLY A 190 5.84 7.50 -33.79
CA GLY A 190 4.44 7.35 -33.38
C GLY A 190 4.01 5.89 -33.23
N ALA A 191 4.32 5.04 -34.22
CA ALA A 191 3.99 3.61 -34.16
C ALA A 191 4.72 2.90 -33.01
N HIS A 192 6.01 3.21 -32.81
CA HIS A 192 6.80 2.68 -31.69
C HIS A 192 6.20 3.12 -30.34
N THR A 193 5.86 4.40 -30.20
CA THR A 193 5.26 4.98 -28.99
C THR A 193 3.93 4.29 -28.65
N GLN A 194 3.04 4.14 -29.62
CA GLN A 194 1.74 3.49 -29.42
C GLN A 194 1.90 2.03 -28.96
N ARG A 195 2.83 1.28 -29.56
CA ARG A 195 3.12 -0.10 -29.13
C ARG A 195 3.73 -0.17 -27.75
N ALA A 196 4.61 0.77 -27.40
CA ALA A 196 5.22 0.83 -26.09
C ALA A 196 4.19 1.15 -24.99
N GLN A 197 3.31 2.13 -25.23
CA GLN A 197 2.18 2.43 -24.34
C GLN A 197 1.25 1.22 -24.19
N SER A 198 0.90 0.56 -25.30
CA SER A 198 0.07 -0.65 -25.29
C SER A 198 0.69 -1.79 -24.46
N ALA A 199 2.02 -1.99 -24.58
CA ALA A 199 2.75 -2.99 -23.80
C ALA A 199 2.80 -2.68 -22.30
N LEU A 200 2.78 -1.39 -21.93
CA LEU A 200 2.78 -0.94 -20.54
C LEU A 200 1.37 -0.88 -19.93
N GLN A 201 0.32 -0.85 -20.75
CA GLN A 201 -1.07 -0.70 -20.31
C GLN A 201 -1.50 -1.66 -19.18
N PRO A 202 -1.13 -2.96 -19.18
CA PRO A 202 -1.47 -3.86 -18.08
C PRO A 202 -0.86 -3.48 -16.73
N LEU A 203 0.18 -2.63 -16.73
CA LEU A 203 0.87 -2.13 -15.54
C LEU A 203 0.39 -0.74 -15.11
N GLN A 204 -0.65 -0.19 -15.75
CA GLN A 204 -1.11 1.15 -15.47
C GLN A 204 -1.53 1.29 -13.99
N VAL A 205 -1.04 2.36 -13.37
CA VAL A 205 -1.27 2.71 -11.98
C VAL A 205 -2.35 3.78 -11.95
N ASN A 206 -3.34 3.62 -11.06
CA ASN A 206 -4.42 4.60 -10.95
C ASN A 206 -3.86 5.91 -10.39
N THR A 207 -4.07 6.99 -11.13
CA THR A 207 -3.88 8.37 -10.67
C THR A 207 -5.05 8.80 -9.81
N TRP A 208 -4.89 9.91 -9.07
CA TRP A 208 -5.97 10.45 -8.24
C TRP A 208 -7.08 11.03 -9.14
N PRO A 209 -8.30 10.45 -9.14
CA PRO A 209 -9.36 10.85 -10.08
C PRO A 209 -10.20 12.04 -9.60
N TRP A 210 -10.02 12.50 -8.36
CA TRP A 210 -10.83 13.57 -7.77
C TRP A 210 -10.12 14.93 -7.86
N PRO A 211 -10.85 16.04 -8.05
CA PRO A 211 -10.25 17.38 -8.12
C PRO A 211 -9.68 17.85 -6.78
N GLY A 212 -10.11 17.23 -5.67
CA GLY A 212 -9.70 17.60 -4.32
C GLY A 212 -9.69 16.41 -3.38
N ARG A 213 -9.90 16.70 -2.09
CA ARG A 213 -9.99 15.69 -1.04
C ARG A 213 -11.28 14.90 -1.21
N ILE A 214 -11.26 13.66 -0.72
CA ILE A 214 -12.47 12.87 -0.54
C ILE A 214 -12.60 12.44 0.91
N VAL A 215 -13.82 12.08 1.27
CA VAL A 215 -14.12 11.33 2.48
C VAL A 215 -14.74 10.00 2.10
N ILE A 216 -14.27 8.96 2.77
CA ILE A 216 -14.84 7.62 2.71
C ILE A 216 -15.60 7.40 4.01
N ARG A 217 -16.91 7.29 3.93
CA ARG A 217 -17.77 6.93 5.06
C ARG A 217 -17.80 5.41 5.18
N GLU A 218 -17.29 4.89 6.28
CA GLU A 218 -17.32 3.47 6.61
C GLU A 218 -18.45 3.20 7.61
N SER A 219 -19.43 2.40 7.19
CA SER A 219 -20.57 2.04 8.04
C SER A 219 -20.28 0.73 8.78
N PRO A 220 -20.32 0.71 10.12
CA PRO A 220 -20.06 -0.51 10.86
C PRO A 220 -21.24 -1.50 10.79
N PRO A 221 -20.99 -2.80 11.00
CA PRO A 221 -22.05 -3.76 11.27
C PRO A 221 -22.62 -3.53 12.68
N ALA A 222 -23.89 -3.11 12.77
CA ALA A 222 -24.73 -2.96 13.98
C ALA A 222 -24.16 -2.13 15.17
N HIS A 223 -24.92 -1.10 15.59
CA HIS A 223 -24.77 -0.33 16.85
C HIS A 223 -23.40 0.35 17.15
N LYS A 224 -22.53 0.54 16.16
CA LYS A 224 -21.27 1.29 16.34
C LYS A 224 -21.26 2.62 15.60
N ALA A 225 -20.35 3.51 16.01
CA ALA A 225 -20.16 4.80 15.39
C ALA A 225 -19.59 4.66 13.97
N VAL A 226 -20.16 5.43 13.05
CA VAL A 226 -19.63 5.60 11.69
C VAL A 226 -18.26 6.25 11.75
N ALA A 227 -17.36 5.84 10.85
CA ALA A 227 -16.07 6.52 10.67
C ALA A 227 -16.04 7.28 9.34
N TRP A 228 -15.40 8.45 9.36
CA TRP A 228 -15.16 9.27 8.18
C TRP A 228 -13.66 9.34 7.93
N HIS A 229 -13.19 8.67 6.86
CA HIS A 229 -11.79 8.58 6.49
C HIS A 229 -11.46 9.64 5.44
N VAL A 230 -10.56 10.58 5.76
CA VAL A 230 -10.19 11.65 4.84
C VAL A 230 -8.97 11.22 4.03
N VAL A 231 -9.03 11.39 2.71
CA VAL A 231 -7.96 11.03 1.78
C VAL A 231 -7.74 12.15 0.78
N ASN A 232 -6.48 12.46 0.48
CA ASN A 232 -6.11 13.43 -0.53
C ASN A 232 -4.93 12.91 -1.35
N GLN A 233 -5.04 12.88 -2.67
CA GLN A 233 -3.93 12.49 -3.56
C GLN A 233 -3.23 11.19 -3.10
N TRP A 234 -4.04 10.17 -2.77
CA TRP A 234 -3.62 8.87 -2.21
C TRP A 234 -2.95 8.89 -0.83
N CYS A 235 -2.85 10.06 -0.19
CA CYS A 235 -2.42 10.20 1.20
C CYS A 235 -3.62 10.07 2.15
N TYR A 236 -3.53 9.14 3.10
CA TYR A 236 -4.57 8.95 4.12
C TYR A 236 -4.35 9.92 5.29
N LEU A 237 -5.25 10.89 5.47
CA LEU A 237 -5.08 11.98 6.43
C LEU A 237 -5.56 11.61 7.84
N GLY A 238 -6.52 10.70 7.97
CA GLY A 238 -7.01 10.22 9.27
C GLY A 238 -8.47 9.80 9.27
N SER A 239 -8.95 9.41 10.44
CA SER A 239 -10.34 9.00 10.70
C SER A 239 -10.93 9.89 11.77
N VAL A 240 -12.18 10.30 11.60
CA VAL A 240 -12.92 11.15 12.54
C VAL A 240 -14.37 10.67 12.70
N GLY A 241 -15.06 11.14 13.75
CA GLY A 241 -16.39 10.66 14.11
C GLY A 241 -17.52 11.36 13.36
N SER A 242 -17.26 12.54 12.80
CA SER A 242 -18.27 13.34 12.11
C SER A 242 -17.79 13.91 10.78
N LEU A 243 -18.72 14.20 9.87
CA LEU A 243 -18.41 14.87 8.61
C LEU A 243 -17.91 16.31 8.82
N ALA A 244 -18.31 16.97 9.92
CA ALA A 244 -17.82 18.30 10.27
C ALA A 244 -16.31 18.27 10.59
N GLU A 245 -15.88 17.37 11.48
CA GLU A 245 -14.46 17.14 11.77
C GLU A 245 -13.68 16.76 10.51
N ALA A 246 -14.29 15.98 9.59
CA ALA A 246 -13.62 15.53 8.38
C ALA A 246 -13.27 16.68 7.44
N LYS A 247 -14.10 17.73 7.39
CA LYS A 247 -13.85 18.95 6.62
C LYS A 247 -12.67 19.75 7.17
N GLU A 248 -12.54 19.76 8.49
CA GLU A 248 -11.51 20.50 9.23
C GLU A 248 -10.16 19.74 9.31
N LEU A 249 -10.16 18.42 9.09
CA LEU A 249 -8.95 17.62 9.20
C LEU A 249 -7.87 18.07 8.19
N GLY A 250 -6.81 18.68 8.71
CA GLY A 250 -5.71 19.23 7.92
C GLY A 250 -4.84 18.17 7.25
N SER A 251 -3.96 18.63 6.36
CA SER A 251 -3.04 17.79 5.57
C SER A 251 -1.59 17.84 6.06
N SER A 252 -1.31 18.42 7.22
CA SER A 252 0.06 18.61 7.71
C SER A 252 0.74 17.26 7.98
N ASP A 253 1.92 17.07 7.37
CA ASP A 253 2.88 15.98 7.59
C ASP A 253 2.53 14.57 7.08
N VAL A 254 1.47 14.40 6.29
CA VAL A 254 1.13 13.08 5.71
C VAL A 254 1.79 12.89 4.34
N SER A 255 2.65 11.87 4.24
CA SER A 255 3.31 11.48 2.99
C SER A 255 2.62 10.30 2.31
N PHE A 256 2.85 10.17 1.00
CA PHE A 256 2.37 9.02 0.22
C PHE A 256 2.96 7.72 0.77
N ASP A 257 2.08 6.74 0.97
CA ASP A 257 2.44 5.42 1.44
C ASP A 257 1.83 4.34 0.55
N ILE A 258 2.65 3.36 0.14
CA ILE A 258 2.18 2.30 -0.77
C ILE A 258 1.18 1.35 -0.13
N ASP A 259 1.30 1.07 1.18
CA ASP A 259 0.35 0.16 1.81
C ASP A 259 -1.03 0.82 1.87
N SER A 260 -1.08 2.09 2.29
CA SER A 260 -2.29 2.92 2.23
C SER A 260 -2.84 3.01 0.81
N TYR A 261 -2.00 3.27 -0.19
CA TYR A 261 -2.42 3.29 -1.61
C TYR A 261 -3.08 1.98 -2.04
N ARG A 262 -2.47 0.83 -1.72
CA ARG A 262 -3.01 -0.49 -2.09
C ARG A 262 -4.31 -0.81 -1.36
N ILE A 263 -4.41 -0.45 -0.09
CA ILE A 263 -5.64 -0.57 0.68
C ILE A 263 -6.72 0.27 -0.01
N LEU A 264 -6.47 1.57 -0.19
CA LEU A 264 -7.41 2.49 -0.82
C LEU A 264 -7.84 2.04 -2.22
N GLN A 265 -6.90 1.62 -3.10
CA GLN A 265 -7.24 1.09 -4.42
C GLN A 265 -8.22 -0.08 -4.34
N ARG A 266 -8.06 -0.99 -3.37
CA ARG A 266 -8.94 -2.16 -3.25
C ARG A 266 -10.37 -1.74 -2.86
N PHE A 267 -10.50 -0.85 -1.88
CA PHE A 267 -11.80 -0.40 -1.39
C PHE A 267 -12.50 0.57 -2.35
N LEU A 268 -11.76 1.49 -2.95
CA LEU A 268 -12.31 2.51 -3.87
C LEU A 268 -12.70 1.93 -5.23
N ARG A 269 -12.17 0.76 -5.62
CA ARG A 269 -12.58 0.10 -6.88
C ARG A 269 -13.98 -0.50 -6.80
N HIS A 270 -14.35 -1.04 -5.63
CA HIS A 270 -15.62 -1.75 -5.41
C HIS A 270 -16.25 -1.34 -4.08
N PRO A 271 -16.60 -0.06 -3.89
CA PRO A 271 -17.02 0.49 -2.59
C PRO A 271 -18.24 -0.23 -1.99
N ASP A 272 -19.21 -0.59 -2.82
CA ASP A 272 -20.45 -1.26 -2.39
C ASP A 272 -20.18 -2.64 -1.77
N GLN A 273 -19.19 -3.38 -2.30
CA GLN A 273 -18.80 -4.70 -1.77
C GLN A 273 -18.28 -4.60 -0.33
N TYR A 274 -17.71 -3.45 0.04
CA TYR A 274 -17.10 -3.23 1.34
C TYR A 274 -17.97 -2.35 2.27
N GLY A 275 -19.18 -1.96 1.85
CA GLY A 275 -20.07 -1.13 2.67
C GLY A 275 -19.52 0.27 2.94
N VAL A 276 -18.73 0.82 2.01
CA VAL A 276 -18.17 2.17 2.11
C VAL A 276 -18.81 3.09 1.06
N SER A 277 -19.00 4.36 1.39
CA SER A 277 -19.48 5.38 0.43
C SER A 277 -18.48 6.53 0.31
N ILE A 278 -18.26 7.01 -0.91
CA ILE A 278 -17.25 8.02 -1.22
C ILE A 278 -17.93 9.36 -1.50
N MET A 279 -17.42 10.44 -0.92
CA MET A 279 -17.93 11.80 -1.12
C MET A 279 -16.76 12.76 -1.37
N PRO A 280 -16.80 13.61 -2.41
CA PRO A 280 -15.88 14.73 -2.52
C PRO A 280 -16.04 15.70 -1.34
N LEU A 281 -14.93 16.31 -0.92
CA LEU A 281 -14.90 17.43 0.02
C LEU A 281 -14.55 18.74 -0.66
#